data_AF-A0AAD9LWE6-F1
#
_entry.id   AF-A0AAD9LWE6-F1
#
_cell.length_a   1.000
_cell.length_b   1.000
_cell.length_c   1.000
_cell.angle_alpha   90.00
_cell.angle_beta   90.00
_cell.angle_gamma   90.00
#
_symmetry.space_group_name_H-M   'P 1'
#
loop_
_entity.id
_entity.type
_entity.pdbx_description
1 polymer ?
#
loop_
_entity_poly.entity_id
_entity_poly.type
_entity_poly.pdbx_seq_one_letter_code
_entity_poly.pdbx_strand_id
1 'polypeptide(L)'
;MVCLKPAFVLSLFAALTAANPVRASDQPLEKRQGLVAMNSVTCGDNSYSRQQLQDATAEGCRLYLAGEQVGTSEYPHRFNNRENLVLATAGPYQEFPIIPSGNYSGRSPGPDRVILDPNYLGRCIYVGTMTHTGAVDRDGFIACNQSRSSTGPNGTSAGFTLSASASLSAVVCILSMLAITA
;
A
#
# COMPACT_ATOMS: atom_id res chain seq x y z
N MET A 1 66.11 18.46 -31.41
CA MET A 1 66.01 17.47 -32.50
C MET A 1 65.43 16.17 -31.93
N VAL A 2 64.28 15.78 -32.47
CA VAL A 2 63.68 14.42 -32.55
C VAL A 2 63.36 13.73 -31.20
N CYS A 3 62.12 13.70 -30.68
CA CYS A 3 60.85 13.14 -31.18
C CYS A 3 60.83 11.60 -31.25
N LEU A 4 60.13 10.94 -30.33
CA LEU A 4 59.17 9.87 -30.66
C LEU A 4 58.31 9.49 -29.44
N LYS A 5 57.00 9.75 -29.55
CA LYS A 5 55.94 8.98 -28.87
C LYS A 5 55.70 7.69 -29.66
N PRO A 6 55.36 6.58 -28.99
CA PRO A 6 54.06 5.94 -29.27
C PRO A 6 53.40 5.45 -27.96
N ALA A 7 52.12 5.72 -27.70
CA ALA A 7 50.90 5.12 -28.27
C ALA A 7 50.37 3.93 -27.41
N PHE A 8 49.20 4.18 -26.81
CA PHE A 8 48.07 3.28 -26.58
C PHE A 8 48.32 1.83 -26.11
N VAL A 9 47.84 1.51 -24.90
CA VAL A 9 46.87 0.42 -24.74
C VAL A 9 45.79 0.84 -23.74
N LEU A 10 44.57 0.94 -24.24
CA LEU A 10 43.32 1.15 -23.51
C LEU A 10 42.92 -0.19 -22.86
N SER A 11 43.05 -0.35 -21.55
CA SER A 11 42.53 -1.54 -20.86
C SER A 11 41.16 -1.24 -20.25
N LEU A 12 40.13 -1.64 -21.00
CA LEU A 12 38.74 -1.62 -20.61
C LEU A 12 38.44 -2.89 -19.79
N PHE A 13 38.48 -2.83 -18.47
CA PHE A 13 37.87 -3.85 -17.62
C PHE A 13 36.52 -3.33 -17.12
N ALA A 14 35.47 -3.64 -17.87
CA ALA A 14 34.11 -3.57 -17.37
C ALA A 14 33.90 -4.70 -16.35
N ALA A 15 34.10 -4.41 -15.07
CA ALA A 15 33.65 -5.30 -14.01
C ALA A 15 32.12 -5.17 -13.90
N LEU A 16 31.39 -6.05 -14.60
CA LEU A 16 29.99 -6.30 -14.28
C LEU A 16 29.95 -6.96 -12.90
N THR A 17 29.74 -6.16 -11.86
CA THR A 17 29.31 -6.71 -10.57
C THR A 17 27.92 -7.29 -10.78
N ALA A 18 27.84 -8.63 -10.75
CA ALA A 18 26.60 -9.37 -10.74
C ALA A 18 25.69 -8.82 -9.65
N ALA A 19 24.55 -8.24 -10.06
CA ALA A 19 23.46 -7.97 -9.16
C ALA A 19 22.96 -9.33 -8.65
N ASN A 20 23.31 -9.69 -7.41
CA ASN A 20 22.66 -10.79 -6.74
C ASN A 20 21.18 -10.43 -6.59
N PRO A 21 20.23 -11.24 -7.09
CA PRO A 21 18.84 -11.05 -6.69
C PRO A 21 18.79 -11.24 -5.18
N VAL A 22 18.40 -10.18 -4.47
CA VAL A 22 17.97 -10.28 -3.08
C VAL A 22 16.87 -11.33 -3.06
N ARG A 23 17.18 -12.51 -2.52
CA ARG A 23 16.17 -13.53 -2.24
C ARG A 23 15.22 -12.91 -1.22
N ALA A 24 14.05 -12.51 -1.70
CA ALA A 24 12.91 -12.21 -0.84
C ALA A 24 12.74 -13.42 0.07
N SER A 25 12.96 -13.20 1.36
CA SER A 25 12.86 -14.25 2.36
C SER A 25 11.40 -14.66 2.44
N ASP A 26 11.13 -15.89 2.03
CA ASP A 26 9.86 -16.59 2.21
C ASP A 26 9.73 -16.92 3.71
N GLN A 27 9.57 -15.86 4.52
CA GLN A 27 8.99 -15.99 5.84
C GLN A 27 7.47 -16.10 5.62
N PRO A 28 6.76 -16.97 6.34
CA PRO A 28 5.31 -16.96 6.35
C PRO A 28 4.87 -15.51 6.51
N LEU A 29 4.20 -14.97 5.49
CA LEU A 29 3.86 -13.56 5.41
C LEU A 29 2.79 -13.29 6.48
N GLU A 30 3.22 -13.16 7.73
CA GLU A 30 2.35 -12.74 8.81
C GLU A 30 1.73 -11.41 8.37
N LYS A 31 0.40 -11.35 8.37
CA LYS A 31 -0.37 -10.28 7.72
C LYS A 31 -0.09 -8.97 8.46
N ARG A 32 0.99 -8.29 8.10
CA ARG A 32 1.28 -6.94 8.57
C ARG A 32 0.16 -6.03 8.10
N GLN A 33 -0.45 -5.30 9.03
CA GLN A 33 -1.35 -4.24 8.65
C GLN A 33 -0.55 -3.12 7.99
N GLY A 34 -1.08 -2.47 6.96
CA GLY A 34 -0.40 -1.34 6.31
C GLY A 34 0.71 -1.77 5.35
N LEU A 35 0.79 -1.05 4.24
CA LEU A 35 1.77 -1.24 3.15
C LEU A 35 1.87 -2.62 2.48
N VAL A 36 0.71 -3.23 2.17
CA VAL A 36 0.35 -3.74 0.82
C VAL A 36 -1.15 -3.49 0.65
N ALA A 37 -1.51 -2.61 -0.30
CA ALA A 37 -2.88 -2.15 -0.62
C ALA A 37 -3.70 -1.66 0.61
N MET A 38 -3.84 -0.33 0.76
CA MET A 38 -4.87 0.25 1.66
C MET A 38 -6.25 -0.15 1.12
N ASN A 39 -6.76 -1.29 1.57
CA ASN A 39 -8.11 -1.76 1.29
C ASN A 39 -9.07 -1.17 2.32
N SER A 40 -10.37 -1.39 2.14
CA SER A 40 -11.34 -1.10 3.18
C SER A 40 -11.06 -1.90 4.45
N VAL A 41 -11.36 -1.30 5.59
CA VAL A 41 -11.24 -1.95 6.90
C VAL A 41 -12.57 -1.93 7.63
N THR A 42 -12.78 -2.94 8.47
CA THR A 42 -13.92 -3.02 9.38
C THR A 42 -13.41 -3.04 10.82
N CYS A 43 -13.87 -2.09 11.62
CA CYS A 43 -13.52 -1.86 13.02
C CYS A 43 -14.79 -1.99 13.86
N GLY A 44 -15.01 -3.15 14.49
CA GLY A 44 -16.32 -3.47 15.07
C GLY A 44 -17.40 -3.38 13.99
N ASP A 45 -18.39 -2.52 14.20
CA ASP A 45 -19.49 -2.30 13.23
C ASP A 45 -19.18 -1.19 12.20
N ASN A 46 -18.10 -0.42 12.39
CA ASN A 46 -17.72 0.64 11.46
C ASN A 46 -16.95 0.08 10.26
N SER A 47 -17.33 0.48 9.05
CA SER A 47 -16.58 0.17 7.83
C SER A 47 -16.01 1.44 7.22
N TYR A 48 -14.69 1.44 6.98
CA TYR A 48 -13.97 2.55 6.40
C TYR A 48 -13.48 2.20 5.00
N SER A 49 -13.81 3.06 4.05
CA SER A 49 -13.28 2.99 2.69
C SER A 49 -11.78 3.29 2.66
N ARG A 50 -11.13 2.91 1.56
CA ARG A 50 -9.73 3.32 1.29
C ARG A 50 -9.57 4.83 1.39
N GLN A 51 -10.51 5.60 0.84
CA GLN A 51 -10.42 7.05 0.82
C GLN A 51 -10.42 7.62 2.24
N GLN A 52 -11.33 7.16 3.10
CA GLN A 52 -11.36 7.60 4.52
C GLN A 52 -10.07 7.29 5.26
N LEU A 53 -9.47 6.12 5.00
CA LEU A 53 -8.16 5.79 5.56
C LEU A 53 -7.07 6.73 5.06
N GLN A 54 -7.07 7.04 3.76
CA GLN A 54 -6.11 7.97 3.15
C GLN A 54 -6.27 9.38 3.72
N ASP A 55 -7.50 9.87 3.87
CA ASP A 55 -7.78 11.21 4.37
C ASP A 55 -7.42 11.35 5.85
N ALA A 56 -7.78 10.38 6.69
CA ALA A 56 -7.42 10.37 8.11
C ALA A 56 -5.90 10.24 8.30
N THR A 57 -5.24 9.42 7.48
CA THR A 57 -3.78 9.28 7.50
C THR A 57 -3.10 10.59 7.09
N ALA A 58 -3.57 11.21 5.99
CA ALA A 58 -3.01 12.45 5.49
C ALA A 58 -3.15 13.58 6.50
N GLU A 59 -4.31 13.68 7.17
CA GLU A 59 -4.54 14.71 8.18
C GLU A 59 -3.68 14.49 9.43
N GLY A 60 -3.61 13.26 9.95
CA GLY A 60 -2.72 12.96 11.08
C GLY A 60 -1.25 13.22 10.74
N CYS A 61 -0.80 12.86 9.53
CA CYS A 61 0.54 13.19 9.07
C CYS A 61 0.78 14.70 8.96
N ARG A 62 -0.19 15.46 8.43
CA ARG A 62 -0.11 16.92 8.29
C ARG A 62 0.07 17.58 9.66
N LEU A 63 -0.78 17.22 10.63
CA LEU A 63 -0.73 17.76 11.99
C LEU A 63 0.59 17.42 12.68
N TYR A 64 1.04 16.16 12.61
CA TYR A 64 2.32 15.74 13.21
C TYR A 64 3.50 16.52 12.62
N LEU A 65 3.58 16.64 11.29
CA LEU A 65 4.67 17.36 10.62
C LEU A 65 4.65 18.87 10.90
N ALA A 66 3.47 19.43 11.19
CA ALA A 66 3.31 20.83 11.60
C ALA A 66 3.59 21.06 13.10
N GLY A 67 3.73 19.99 13.90
CA GLY A 67 3.78 20.10 15.36
C GLY A 67 2.45 20.58 15.97
N GLU A 68 1.33 20.31 15.30
CA GLU A 68 -0.02 20.69 15.71
C GLU A 68 -0.79 19.49 16.26
N GLN A 69 -1.73 19.75 17.15
CA GLN A 69 -2.64 18.76 17.71
C GLN A 69 -4.07 19.31 17.81
N VAL A 70 -5.06 18.43 17.75
CA VAL A 70 -6.48 18.76 17.79
C VAL A 70 -7.25 17.91 18.80
N GLY A 71 -8.28 18.50 19.38
CA GLY A 71 -9.13 17.86 20.38
C GLY A 71 -8.51 17.83 21.78
N THR A 72 -9.32 17.47 22.77
CA THR A 72 -8.91 17.44 24.19
C THR A 72 -7.90 16.34 24.52
N SER A 73 -7.80 15.33 23.66
CA SER A 73 -6.82 14.24 23.76
C SER A 73 -5.58 14.49 22.90
N GLU A 74 -5.46 15.67 22.29
CA GLU A 74 -4.24 16.13 21.60
C GLU A 74 -3.78 15.19 20.47
N TYR A 75 -4.66 14.90 19.52
CA TYR A 75 -4.31 14.05 18.36
C TYR A 75 -3.64 14.85 17.24
N PRO A 76 -2.67 14.29 16.49
CA PRO A 76 -2.09 12.97 16.69
C PRO A 76 -1.19 12.94 17.93
N HIS A 77 -1.09 11.78 18.57
CA HIS A 77 -0.13 11.55 19.64
C HIS A 77 0.48 10.17 19.56
N ARG A 78 1.53 9.96 20.37
CA ARG A 78 2.34 8.75 20.35
C ARG A 78 1.51 7.52 20.70
N PHE A 79 1.59 6.52 19.84
CA PHE A 79 1.08 5.17 20.09
C PHE A 79 2.24 4.23 20.44
N ASN A 80 2.14 3.54 21.58
CA ASN A 80 3.22 2.69 22.10
C ASN A 80 3.10 1.22 21.71
N ASN A 81 2.00 0.80 21.09
CA ASN A 81 1.73 -0.58 20.71
C ASN A 81 1.94 -1.59 21.85
N ARG A 82 1.36 -1.33 23.03
CA ARG A 82 1.49 -2.22 24.21
C ARG A 82 0.71 -3.52 24.03
N GLU A 83 -0.26 -3.50 23.12
CA GLU A 83 -1.12 -4.58 22.69
C GLU A 83 -0.41 -5.54 21.73
N ASN A 84 0.80 -5.20 21.27
CA ASN A 84 1.59 -5.97 20.30
C ASN A 84 0.85 -6.23 18.97
N LEU A 85 0.17 -5.20 18.44
CA LEU A 85 -0.44 -5.28 17.12
C LEU A 85 0.64 -5.51 16.04
N VAL A 86 0.31 -6.33 15.04
CA VAL A 86 1.21 -6.65 13.92
C VAL A 86 1.11 -5.54 12.85
N LEU A 87 2.05 -4.60 12.88
CA LEU A 87 2.06 -3.39 12.03
C LEU A 87 3.07 -3.49 10.87
N ALA A 88 2.92 -2.60 9.88
CA ALA A 88 3.72 -2.57 8.65
C ALA A 88 5.21 -2.34 8.92
N THR A 89 5.52 -1.51 9.91
CA THR A 89 6.86 -1.03 10.21
C THR A 89 7.25 -1.36 11.65
N ALA A 90 8.39 -0.85 12.11
CA ALA A 90 8.83 -0.96 13.50
C ALA A 90 8.47 0.28 14.33
N GLY A 91 7.90 1.33 13.71
CA GLY A 91 7.64 2.61 14.35
C GLY A 91 8.88 3.49 14.47
N PRO A 92 8.84 4.56 15.29
CA PRO A 92 7.80 4.91 16.27
C PRO A 92 6.45 5.24 15.63
N TYR A 93 5.37 5.13 16.41
CA TYR A 93 4.02 5.33 15.89
C TYR A 93 3.32 6.56 16.46
N GLN A 94 2.41 7.10 15.66
CA GLN A 94 1.36 8.02 16.10
C GLN A 94 0.00 7.39 15.85
N GLU A 95 -1.00 7.75 16.64
CA GLU A 95 -2.40 7.43 16.38
C GLU A 95 -3.20 8.69 16.05
N PHE A 96 -4.19 8.54 15.16
CA PHE A 96 -5.12 9.60 14.83
C PHE A 96 -6.54 9.04 14.65
N PRO A 97 -7.60 9.73 15.13
CA PRO A 97 -8.96 9.21 15.02
C PRO A 97 -9.44 9.11 13.58
N ILE A 98 -10.12 8.00 13.28
CA ILE A 98 -10.93 7.83 12.07
C ILE A 98 -12.36 7.63 12.50
N ILE A 99 -13.28 8.34 11.84
CA ILE A 99 -14.70 8.36 12.21
C ILE A 99 -15.59 8.32 10.97
N PRO A 100 -16.80 7.75 11.05
CA PRO A 100 -17.66 7.57 9.87
C PRO A 100 -18.06 8.88 9.20
N SER A 101 -18.12 9.98 9.96
CA SER A 101 -18.55 11.31 9.51
C SER A 101 -17.46 12.15 8.83
N GLY A 102 -16.35 11.54 8.39
CA GLY A 102 -15.25 12.22 7.70
C GLY A 102 -14.10 12.59 8.62
N ASN A 103 -13.30 13.59 8.26
CA ASN A 103 -12.10 13.93 9.04
C ASN A 103 -12.43 14.33 10.49
N TYR A 104 -11.55 13.90 11.38
CA TYR A 104 -11.57 14.30 12.78
C TYR A 104 -11.12 15.76 12.93
N SER A 105 -11.84 16.50 13.75
CA SER A 105 -11.65 17.95 13.94
C SER A 105 -11.58 18.35 15.42
N GLY A 106 -11.36 17.39 16.33
CA GLY A 106 -11.27 17.65 17.76
C GLY A 106 -12.53 17.35 18.58
N ARG A 107 -13.57 16.75 17.97
CA ARG A 107 -14.77 16.27 18.68
C ARG A 107 -14.50 15.00 19.50
N SER A 108 -15.55 14.29 19.92
CA SER A 108 -15.34 12.92 20.45
C SER A 108 -14.66 12.04 19.40
N PRO A 109 -13.52 11.40 19.71
CA PRO A 109 -12.73 10.65 18.72
C PRO A 109 -13.35 9.30 18.33
N GLY A 110 -14.36 8.83 19.05
CA GLY A 110 -14.90 7.48 18.87
C GLY A 110 -13.87 6.38 19.22
N PRO A 111 -14.12 5.11 18.86
CA PRO A 111 -13.28 3.99 19.25
C PRO A 111 -12.14 3.67 18.28
N ASP A 112 -12.15 4.22 17.06
CA ASP A 112 -11.27 3.76 15.97
C ASP A 112 -10.13 4.72 15.68
N ARG A 113 -8.95 4.18 15.35
CA ARG A 113 -7.72 4.95 15.09
C ARG A 113 -7.00 4.42 13.86
N VAL A 114 -6.52 5.31 13.00
CA VAL A 114 -5.41 4.98 12.09
C VAL A 114 -4.09 5.09 12.84
N ILE A 115 -3.16 4.21 12.52
CA ILE A 115 -1.80 4.18 13.05
C ILE A 115 -0.85 4.65 11.95
N LEU A 116 0.00 5.62 12.29
CA LEU A 116 0.93 6.29 11.41
C LEU A 116 2.36 5.97 11.83
N ASP A 117 3.26 5.81 10.88
CA ASP A 117 4.70 5.93 11.11
C ASP A 117 5.17 7.23 10.43
N PRO A 118 5.55 8.26 11.20
CA PRO A 118 5.84 9.57 10.65
C PRO A 118 7.15 9.66 9.88
N ASN A 119 8.06 8.68 10.03
CA ASN A 119 9.43 8.79 9.53
C ASN A 119 9.92 7.56 8.75
N TYR A 120 9.02 6.64 8.37
CA TYR A 120 9.40 5.46 7.59
C TYR A 120 10.01 5.86 6.25
N LEU A 121 11.31 5.59 6.09
CA LEU A 121 12.10 5.97 4.92
C LEU A 121 11.94 7.47 4.56
N GLY A 122 11.85 8.33 5.58
CA GLY A 122 11.70 9.78 5.42
C GLY A 122 10.29 10.23 5.01
N ARG A 123 9.27 9.38 5.17
CA ARG A 123 7.87 9.69 4.83
C ARG A 123 6.93 9.32 5.96
N CYS A 124 5.87 10.11 6.13
CA CYS A 124 4.75 9.74 6.98
C CYS A 124 3.79 8.82 6.23
N ILE A 125 3.50 7.65 6.79
CA ILE A 125 2.73 6.59 6.14
C ILE A 125 1.70 5.93 7.07
N TYR A 126 0.68 5.33 6.47
CA TYR A 126 -0.28 4.46 7.14
C TYR A 126 0.34 3.08 7.42
N VAL A 127 0.25 2.61 8.67
CA VAL A 127 0.81 1.33 9.11
C VAL A 127 -0.19 0.41 9.81
N GLY A 128 -1.44 0.84 10.00
CA GLY A 128 -2.49 0.00 10.56
C GLY A 128 -3.74 0.75 10.97
N THR A 129 -4.78 0.01 11.33
CA THR A 129 -6.01 0.57 11.93
C THR A 129 -6.39 -0.31 13.11
N MET A 130 -6.76 0.33 14.21
CA MET A 130 -7.13 -0.32 15.46
C MET A 130 -8.45 0.23 16.00
N THR A 131 -9.08 -0.53 16.89
CA THR A 131 -10.32 -0.15 17.55
C THR A 131 -10.35 -0.60 19.01
N HIS A 132 -10.98 0.20 19.86
CA HIS A 132 -11.38 -0.23 21.19
C HIS A 132 -12.54 -1.24 21.15
N THR A 133 -13.31 -1.28 20.06
CA THR A 133 -14.49 -2.14 19.96
C THR A 133 -14.10 -3.62 19.98
N GLY A 134 -14.53 -4.33 21.02
CA GLY A 134 -14.21 -5.75 21.20
C GLY A 134 -12.85 -6.02 21.86
N ALA A 135 -12.12 -4.98 22.29
CA ALA A 135 -10.95 -5.17 23.14
C ALA A 135 -11.36 -5.68 24.53
N VAL A 136 -10.54 -6.56 25.10
CA VAL A 136 -10.78 -7.14 26.44
C VAL A 136 -10.53 -6.13 27.56
N ASP A 137 -9.50 -5.30 27.38
CA ASP A 137 -9.15 -4.25 28.31
C ASP A 137 -9.91 -2.98 27.98
N ARG A 138 -10.34 -2.24 29.01
CA ARG A 138 -11.13 -1.01 28.88
C ARG A 138 -10.51 0.02 27.93
N ASP A 139 -9.20 0.19 28.01
CA ASP A 139 -8.44 1.13 27.19
C ASP A 139 -7.58 0.41 26.14
N GLY A 140 -7.80 -0.90 25.96
CA GLY A 140 -7.05 -1.73 25.02
C GLY A 140 -7.52 -1.54 23.59
N PHE A 141 -6.65 -1.93 22.67
CA PHE A 141 -6.92 -1.92 21.24
C PHE A 141 -6.80 -3.31 20.64
N ILE A 142 -7.62 -3.60 19.63
CA ILE A 142 -7.44 -4.72 18.71
C ILE A 142 -7.29 -4.21 17.28
N ALA A 143 -6.66 -5.03 16.45
CA ALA A 143 -6.52 -4.78 15.02
C ALA A 143 -7.89 -4.80 14.31
N CYS A 144 -8.17 -3.81 13.47
CA CYS A 144 -9.32 -3.86 12.57
C CYS A 144 -9.13 -4.90 11.45
N ASN A 145 -10.24 -5.44 10.94
CA ASN A 145 -10.21 -6.43 9.86
C ASN A 145 -10.02 -5.75 8.50
N GLN A 146 -8.92 -6.04 7.81
CA GLN A 146 -8.66 -5.58 6.44
C GLN A 146 -9.30 -6.51 5.41
N SER A 147 -10.17 -5.96 4.57
CA SER A 147 -10.68 -6.64 3.37
C SER A 147 -9.50 -6.92 2.44
N ARG A 148 -9.25 -8.18 2.08
CA ARG A 148 -8.17 -8.52 1.14
C ARG A 148 -8.66 -8.27 -0.28
N SER A 149 -7.96 -7.45 -1.06
CA SER A 149 -8.10 -7.52 -2.52
C SER A 149 -7.41 -8.82 -2.97
N SER A 150 -8.19 -9.87 -3.18
CA SER A 150 -7.72 -11.13 -3.74
C SER A 150 -7.32 -10.93 -5.20
N THR A 151 -6.09 -10.51 -5.44
CA THR A 151 -5.43 -10.69 -6.73
C THR A 151 -4.16 -11.50 -6.50
N GLY A 152 -4.35 -12.81 -6.34
CA GLY A 152 -3.30 -13.82 -6.46
C GLY A 152 -3.72 -14.81 -7.57
N PRO A 153 -2.81 -15.24 -8.46
CA PRO A 153 -3.13 -16.16 -9.54
C PRO A 153 -3.08 -17.60 -9.01
N ASN A 154 -4.23 -18.28 -8.91
CA ASN A 154 -4.43 -19.65 -9.41
C ASN A 154 -5.71 -20.30 -8.87
N GLY A 155 -6.52 -20.80 -9.81
CA GLY A 155 -7.13 -22.13 -9.75
C GLY A 155 -8.38 -22.29 -8.89
N THR A 156 -9.56 -22.22 -9.50
CA THR A 156 -10.34 -23.44 -9.82
C THR A 156 -11.38 -23.07 -10.88
N SER A 157 -11.39 -23.90 -11.92
CA SER A 157 -12.21 -23.93 -13.12
C SER A 157 -13.72 -23.77 -12.90
N ALA A 158 -14.31 -22.72 -13.47
CA ALA A 158 -15.67 -22.78 -14.00
C ALA A 158 -15.56 -23.02 -15.51
N GLY A 159 -15.91 -24.23 -15.94
CA GLY A 159 -15.80 -24.66 -17.32
C GLY A 159 -16.74 -23.88 -18.24
N PHE A 160 -16.16 -23.13 -19.18
CA PHE A 160 -16.83 -22.78 -20.42
C PHE A 160 -16.46 -23.84 -21.46
N THR A 161 -17.46 -24.59 -21.90
CA THR A 161 -17.35 -25.56 -22.99
C THR A 161 -17.07 -24.82 -24.30
N LEU A 162 -15.81 -24.76 -24.69
CA LEU A 162 -15.38 -24.33 -26.02
C LEU A 162 -15.36 -25.57 -26.93
N SER A 163 -16.43 -25.76 -27.72
CA SER A 163 -16.39 -26.71 -28.82
C SER A 163 -15.46 -26.18 -29.90
N ALA A 164 -14.32 -26.85 -30.08
CA ALA A 164 -13.47 -26.70 -31.24
C ALA A 164 -13.91 -27.68 -32.33
N SER A 165 -14.15 -27.18 -33.53
CA SER A 165 -14.08 -27.99 -34.75
C SER A 165 -13.48 -27.14 -35.86
N ALA A 166 -12.39 -27.67 -36.41
CA ALA A 166 -11.45 -27.00 -37.27
C ALA A 166 -11.93 -26.86 -38.73
N SER A 167 -11.22 -25.96 -39.44
CA SER A 167 -10.59 -26.17 -40.75
C SER A 167 -11.20 -25.53 -42.02
N LEU A 168 -10.27 -24.96 -42.82
CA LEU A 168 -10.27 -24.64 -44.25
C LEU A 168 -11.10 -23.45 -44.78
N SER A 169 -10.43 -22.34 -45.09
CA SER A 169 -10.11 -21.94 -46.49
C SER A 169 -10.06 -20.42 -46.75
N ALA A 170 -9.07 -20.08 -47.58
CA ALA A 170 -9.10 -19.05 -48.63
C ALA A 170 -9.10 -17.55 -48.24
N VAL A 171 -7.89 -17.01 -48.33
CA VAL A 171 -7.53 -15.72 -48.95
C VAL A 171 -8.56 -15.21 -49.97
N VAL A 172 -9.08 -13.98 -49.81
CA VAL A 172 -9.41 -13.06 -50.91
C VAL A 172 -9.21 -11.61 -50.42
N CYS A 173 -8.15 -10.95 -50.91
CA CYS A 173 -8.07 -9.50 -51.05
C CYS A 173 -9.12 -9.02 -52.06
N ILE A 174 -9.66 -7.80 -51.90
CA ILE A 174 -10.03 -6.78 -52.92
C ILE A 174 -10.80 -5.68 -52.14
N LEU A 175 -10.20 -4.54 -51.84
CA LEU A 175 -10.16 -3.31 -52.66
C LEU A 175 -11.55 -2.87 -53.18
N SER A 176 -12.20 -1.91 -52.54
CA SER A 176 -12.98 -0.91 -53.27
C SER A 176 -13.09 0.40 -52.50
N MET A 177 -12.72 1.46 -53.21
CA MET A 177 -12.71 2.86 -52.82
C MET A 177 -14.05 3.54 -53.18
N LEU A 178 -14.18 4.79 -52.70
CA LEU A 178 -15.08 5.87 -53.11
C LEU A 178 -16.54 5.77 -52.64
N ALA A 179 -17.26 6.83 -52.27
CA ALA A 179 -17.01 8.24 -51.88
C ALA A 179 -18.40 8.93 -51.89
N ILE A 180 -18.41 10.21 -51.49
CA ILE A 180 -19.41 11.26 -51.79
C ILE A 180 -20.75 11.10 -51.01
N THR A 181 -21.35 12.10 -50.36
CA THR A 181 -21.44 13.57 -50.52
C THR A 181 -21.69 14.18 -49.12
N ALA A 182 -20.93 15.19 -48.70
CA ALA A 182 -21.32 16.61 -48.68
C ALA A 182 -22.48 16.92 -47.72
#